data_AF-A0A0F9QYB2-F1
#
_entry.id   AF-A0A0F9QYB2-F1
#
_cell.length_a   1.000
_cell.length_b   1.000
_cell.length_c   1.000
_cell.angle_alpha   90.00
_cell.angle_beta   90.00
_cell.angle_gamma   90.00
#
_symmetry.space_group_name_H-M   'P 1'
#
loop_
_entity.id
_entity.type
_entity.pdbx_description
1 polymer ?
#
loop_
_entity_poly.entity_id
_entity_poly.type
_entity_poly.pdbx_seq_one_letter_code
_entity_poly.pdbx_strand_id
1 'polypeptide(L)'
;MKEFKINDYFSLRLENGKTIIYVKGKRFDQCKQLVLNIRVKYIGTFDEIESIDEAIEVLEVEERVEGLSITPETEFWAHCSNLQVWAENNYDTNLIHSNLAFPLLKELVKVGDLKAQKIFSEEIAKRIEKNYFPVIQYLINEGFLTYLDNSQFLNLLESSYIDIPQLIEKYNESERSHEYSFKIYKLFDRLKTLPSEKYHKILKDLYKTGKYEVYYHLDEKRYSEIIGRNQYYHCLLEDDEAEIMLELERLLEEEFWIGLDIFDDMGAAIRIKNRRVTEMNISIEGLERFLKPILKLKKLRTLYYYGPIASLPEEINKLKNLEELILIDNNLKTLPDSISELKSLRILDLSGNPIKTLPESLSNSSSLEKLLVDYNPRDI
;
A
#
# COMPACT_ATOMS: atom_id res chain seq x y z
N MET A 1 31.50 39.92 8.75
CA MET A 1 30.94 38.63 8.31
C MET A 1 31.88 37.55 8.79
N LYS A 2 31.42 36.61 9.63
CA LYS A 2 32.24 35.46 10.07
C LYS A 2 32.01 34.34 9.07
N GLU A 3 33.09 33.77 8.52
CA GLU A 3 33.06 32.63 7.62
C GLU A 3 33.90 31.51 8.23
N PHE A 4 33.38 30.29 8.18
CA PHE A 4 34.09 29.08 8.58
C PHE A 4 34.07 28.11 7.40
N LYS A 5 35.25 27.81 6.86
CA LYS A 5 35.41 26.90 5.73
C LYS A 5 35.56 25.48 6.26
N ILE A 6 34.63 24.59 5.92
CA ILE A 6 34.68 23.17 6.30
C ILE A 6 35.67 22.44 5.39
N ASN A 7 35.52 22.63 4.08
CA ASN A 7 36.41 22.08 3.07
C ASN A 7 36.38 22.94 1.79
N ASP A 8 36.99 22.46 0.70
CA ASP A 8 37.04 23.17 -0.58
C ASP A 8 35.71 23.27 -1.32
N TYR A 9 34.68 22.58 -0.84
CA TYR A 9 33.36 22.51 -1.46
C TYR A 9 32.33 23.32 -0.70
N PHE A 10 32.40 23.45 0.62
CA PHE A 10 31.42 24.23 1.36
C PHE A 10 31.94 24.95 2.62
N SER A 11 31.25 26.03 2.97
CA SER A 11 31.51 26.88 4.14
C SER A 11 30.21 27.31 4.82
N LEU A 12 30.33 27.80 6.06
CA LEU A 12 29.23 28.45 6.78
C LEU A 12 29.56 29.93 6.96
N ARG A 13 28.54 30.79 6.88
CA ARG A 13 28.66 32.22 7.16
C ARG A 13 27.61 32.68 8.15
N LEU A 14 27.99 33.58 9.05
CA LEU A 14 27.06 34.28 9.92
C LEU A 14 26.65 35.60 9.26
N GLU A 15 25.39 35.65 8.80
CA GLU A 15 24.80 36.76 8.08
C GLU A 15 23.46 37.15 8.72
N ASN A 16 23.30 38.42 9.09
CA ASN A 16 22.07 38.94 9.71
C ASN A 16 21.58 38.11 10.91
N GLY A 17 22.50 37.63 11.75
CA GLY A 17 22.18 36.81 12.93
C GLY A 17 21.72 35.38 12.61
N LYS A 18 21.88 34.93 11.36
CA LYS A 18 21.59 33.56 10.93
C LYS A 18 22.83 32.91 10.37
N THR A 19 23.07 31.66 10.74
CA THR A 19 24.07 30.84 10.08
C THR A 19 23.53 30.45 8.70
N ILE A 20 24.34 30.49 7.65
CA ILE A 20 23.96 30.13 6.28
C ILE A 20 25.05 29.20 5.73
N ILE A 21 24.65 28.14 5.01
CA ILE A 21 25.59 27.21 4.38
C ILE A 21 25.78 27.65 2.92
N TYR A 22 27.01 27.58 2.43
CA TYR A 22 27.37 27.89 1.06
C TYR A 22 28.11 26.70 0.43
N VAL A 23 27.62 26.19 -0.70
CA VAL A 23 28.27 25.14 -1.48
C VAL A 23 28.84 25.77 -2.76
N LYS A 24 30.17 25.72 -2.94
CA LYS A 24 30.93 26.43 -3.99
C LYS A 24 30.49 27.89 -4.15
N GLY A 25 30.30 28.58 -3.02
CA GLY A 25 29.90 29.98 -2.98
C GLY A 25 28.44 30.26 -3.32
N LYS A 26 27.63 29.24 -3.64
CA LYS A 26 26.17 29.36 -3.78
C LYS A 26 25.50 29.08 -2.44
N ARG A 27 24.53 29.92 -2.08
CA ARG A 27 23.74 29.74 -0.87
C ARG A 27 22.96 28.43 -0.94
N PHE A 28 23.02 27.65 0.13
CA PHE A 28 22.28 26.41 0.31
C PHE A 28 21.18 26.63 1.35
N ASP A 29 19.94 26.71 0.87
CA ASP A 29 18.76 27.01 1.67
C ASP A 29 18.03 25.71 2.03
N GLN A 30 18.37 25.16 3.19
CA GLN A 30 17.69 24.01 3.80
C GLN A 30 17.44 24.33 5.28
N CYS A 31 16.28 23.94 5.80
CA CYS A 31 15.99 24.12 7.23
C CYS A 31 17.01 23.34 8.07
N LYS A 32 17.61 24.03 9.03
CA LYS A 32 18.49 23.44 10.04
C LYS A 32 17.92 23.75 11.41
N GLN A 33 17.93 22.74 12.26
CA GLN A 33 17.61 22.89 13.66
C GLN A 33 18.81 22.39 14.45
N LEU A 34 19.08 23.05 15.58
CA LEU A 34 20.01 22.53 16.56
C LEU A 34 19.19 21.58 17.44
N VAL A 35 19.26 20.28 17.17
CA VAL A 35 18.16 19.38 17.56
C VAL A 35 18.35 18.63 18.87
N LEU A 36 19.42 18.84 19.63
CA LEU A 36 19.62 18.08 20.86
C LEU A 36 20.03 18.94 22.04
N ASN A 37 19.17 18.99 23.06
CA ASN A 37 19.53 19.37 24.42
C ASN A 37 19.36 18.14 25.32
N ILE A 38 20.41 17.33 25.43
CA ILE A 38 20.38 16.11 26.24
C ILE A 38 20.61 16.48 27.70
N ARG A 39 19.56 16.37 28.55
CA ARG A 39 19.75 16.51 30.01
C ARG A 39 20.57 15.33 30.51
N VAL A 40 21.54 15.59 31.39
CA VAL A 40 22.47 14.58 31.97
C VAL A 40 21.75 13.36 32.55
N LYS A 41 20.52 13.53 33.04
CA LYS A 41 19.67 12.44 33.58
C LYS A 41 19.24 11.39 32.54
N TYR A 42 19.35 11.67 31.25
CA TYR A 42 18.96 10.77 30.17
C TYR A 42 20.14 10.05 29.51
N ILE A 43 21.40 10.25 29.95
CA ILE A 43 22.57 9.68 29.27
C ILE A 43 22.49 8.14 29.12
N GLY A 44 21.90 7.42 30.09
CA GLY A 44 21.72 5.97 30.02
C GLY A 44 20.61 5.47 29.09
N THR A 45 19.79 6.35 28.50
CA THR A 45 18.76 5.97 27.50
C THR A 45 19.25 6.11 26.06
N PHE A 46 20.52 6.51 25.84
CA PHE A 46 21.12 6.70 24.51
C PHE A 46 22.03 5.56 24.05
N ASP A 47 22.23 4.53 24.87
CA ASP A 47 23.10 3.40 24.52
C ASP A 47 22.59 2.60 23.30
N GLU A 48 21.30 2.78 22.94
CA GLU A 48 20.63 2.12 21.81
C GLU A 48 20.37 3.05 20.61
N ILE A 49 20.75 4.33 20.67
CA ILE A 49 20.49 5.30 19.60
C ILE A 49 21.64 5.31 18.60
N GLU A 50 21.35 4.98 17.34
CA GLU A 50 22.35 4.87 16.29
C GLU A 50 22.39 6.09 15.36
N SER A 51 21.35 6.93 15.38
CA SER A 51 21.29 8.14 14.59
C SER A 51 20.63 9.32 15.30
N ILE A 52 20.99 10.52 14.86
CA ILE A 52 20.36 11.76 15.31
C ILE A 52 18.84 11.79 15.04
N ASP A 53 18.35 11.16 13.95
CA ASP A 53 16.92 11.10 13.64
C ASP A 53 16.15 10.28 14.69
N GLU A 54 16.75 9.19 15.20
CA GLU A 54 16.20 8.41 16.33
C GLU A 54 16.30 9.18 17.65
N ALA A 55 17.42 9.87 17.88
CA ALA A 55 17.64 10.68 19.09
C ALA A 55 16.54 11.72 19.29
N ILE A 56 16.09 12.35 18.20
CA ILE A 56 15.06 13.40 18.22
C ILE A 56 13.67 12.82 18.54
N GLU A 57 13.35 11.65 18.01
CA GLU A 57 12.08 10.97 18.27
C GLU A 57 11.98 10.53 19.74
N VAL A 58 13.03 9.89 20.27
CA VAL A 58 13.08 9.45 21.68
C VAL A 58 13.00 10.62 22.66
N LEU A 59 13.52 11.79 22.26
CA LEU A 59 13.50 12.98 23.10
C LEU A 59 12.14 13.69 23.15
N GLU A 60 11.12 13.20 22.44
CA GLU A 60 9.78 13.81 22.28
C GLU A 60 9.87 15.33 22.40
N VAL A 61 10.69 15.98 21.53
CA VAL A 61 11.20 17.35 21.70
C VAL A 61 10.31 18.18 22.63
N GLU A 62 10.59 18.13 23.95
CA GLU A 62 9.98 19.05 24.91
C GLU A 62 10.21 20.42 24.27
N GLU A 63 9.12 21.12 23.95
CA GLU A 63 9.12 22.44 23.35
C GLU A 63 10.34 23.21 23.81
N ARG A 64 11.07 23.84 22.86
CA ARG A 64 12.17 24.78 23.13
C ARG A 64 12.02 25.31 24.53
N VAL A 65 12.91 24.95 25.45
CA VAL A 65 12.84 25.51 26.80
C VAL A 65 12.87 27.03 26.62
N GLU A 66 11.72 27.67 26.79
CA GLU A 66 11.60 29.12 26.79
C GLU A 66 12.57 29.61 27.87
N GLY A 67 13.69 30.20 27.45
CA GLY A 67 14.70 30.73 28.38
C GLY A 67 16.16 30.44 28.05
N LEU A 68 16.50 29.48 27.19
CA LEU A 68 17.88 29.28 26.72
C LEU A 68 18.15 30.05 25.42
N SER A 69 18.29 31.37 25.55
CA SER A 69 18.71 32.25 24.45
C SER A 69 20.22 32.09 24.19
N ILE A 70 20.61 31.11 23.37
CA ILE A 70 21.97 31.05 22.84
C ILE A 70 22.20 32.22 21.87
N THR A 71 23.38 32.83 21.91
CA THR A 71 23.68 33.94 20.98
C THR A 71 23.82 33.40 19.55
N PRO A 72 23.49 34.20 18.50
CA PRO A 72 23.70 33.79 17.11
C PRO A 72 25.12 33.34 16.80
N GLU A 73 26.12 33.90 17.50
CA GLU A 73 27.52 33.49 17.37
C GLU A 73 27.79 32.12 18.00
N THR A 74 27.25 31.85 19.18
CA THR A 74 27.35 30.53 19.82
C THR A 74 26.68 29.47 18.96
N GLU A 75 25.50 29.77 18.45
CA GLU A 75 24.78 28.87 17.53
C GLU A 75 25.57 28.64 16.24
N PHE A 76 26.18 29.69 15.67
CA PHE A 76 27.05 29.57 14.51
C PHE A 76 28.19 28.59 14.72
N TRP A 77 28.94 28.72 15.83
CA TRP A 77 30.04 27.81 16.12
C TRP A 77 29.58 26.38 16.38
N ALA A 78 28.41 26.19 17.01
CA ALA A 78 27.83 24.86 17.20
C ALA A 78 27.47 24.19 15.85
N HIS A 79 26.83 24.93 14.92
CA HIS A 79 26.56 24.43 13.56
C HIS A 79 27.85 24.10 12.80
N CYS A 80 28.87 24.96 12.91
CA CYS A 80 30.19 24.73 12.30
C CYS A 80 30.82 23.44 12.85
N SER A 81 30.80 23.25 14.17
CA SER A 81 31.36 22.06 14.82
C SER A 81 30.67 20.79 14.33
N ASN A 82 29.33 20.76 14.30
CA ASN A 82 28.57 19.59 13.86
C ASN A 82 28.87 19.23 12.39
N LEU A 83 28.88 20.23 11.49
CA LEU A 83 29.16 20.00 10.07
C LEU A 83 30.63 19.67 9.80
N GLN A 84 31.56 20.14 10.63
CA GLN A 84 32.97 19.76 10.55
C GLN A 84 33.12 18.27 10.90
N VAL A 85 32.55 17.84 12.02
CA VAL A 85 32.55 16.44 12.47
C VAL A 85 31.93 15.54 11.41
N TRP A 86 30.79 15.95 10.83
CA TRP A 86 30.15 15.23 9.73
C TRP A 86 31.09 15.06 8.51
N ALA A 87 31.76 16.13 8.07
CA ALA A 87 32.66 16.08 6.92
C ALA A 87 33.93 15.24 7.17
N GLU A 88 34.48 15.31 8.38
CA GLU A 88 35.65 14.54 8.81
C GLU A 88 35.33 13.05 8.91
N ASN A 89 34.15 12.69 9.40
CA ASN A 89 33.68 11.31 9.53
C ASN A 89 33.00 10.80 8.26
N ASN A 90 33.62 11.05 7.12
CA ASN A 90 33.20 10.51 5.83
C ASN A 90 31.76 10.84 5.40
N TYR A 91 31.23 11.98 5.84
CA TYR A 91 29.85 12.37 5.58
C TYR A 91 28.82 11.39 6.14
N ASP A 92 29.15 10.69 7.24
CA ASP A 92 28.24 9.74 7.87
C ASP A 92 26.89 10.39 8.21
N THR A 93 25.85 9.94 7.52
CA THR A 93 24.51 10.53 7.58
C THR A 93 23.78 10.26 8.89
N ASN A 94 24.34 9.47 9.80
CA ASN A 94 23.80 9.30 11.15
C ASN A 94 24.14 10.49 12.08
N LEU A 95 25.16 11.28 11.76
CA LEU A 95 25.70 12.34 12.64
C LEU A 95 24.91 13.66 12.59
N ILE A 96 24.15 13.88 11.52
CA ILE A 96 23.28 15.06 11.35
C ILE A 96 21.96 14.66 10.70
N HIS A 97 20.88 15.37 11.01
CA HIS A 97 19.52 14.95 10.67
C HIS A 97 19.32 14.79 9.16
N SER A 98 18.51 13.80 8.77
CA SER A 98 18.34 13.36 7.38
C SER A 98 17.86 14.48 6.45
N ASN A 99 17.10 15.45 6.99
CA ASN A 99 16.68 16.66 6.24
C ASN A 99 17.81 17.60 5.85
N LEU A 100 19.01 17.47 6.43
CA LEU A 100 20.19 18.25 6.12
C LEU A 100 21.27 17.38 5.49
N ALA A 101 21.50 16.18 6.03
CA ALA A 101 22.55 15.26 5.61
C ALA A 101 22.44 14.93 4.11
N PHE A 102 21.30 14.39 3.68
CA PHE A 102 21.11 13.94 2.31
C PHE A 102 21.05 15.08 1.29
N PRO A 103 20.33 16.20 1.53
CA PRO A 103 20.31 17.32 0.59
C PRO A 103 21.69 17.99 0.45
N LEU A 104 22.44 18.17 1.55
CA LEU A 104 23.77 18.75 1.48
C LEU A 104 24.73 17.81 0.76
N LEU A 105 24.71 16.51 1.07
CA LEU A 105 25.54 15.52 0.40
C LEU A 105 25.23 15.44 -1.10
N LYS A 106 23.96 15.50 -1.48
CA LYS A 106 23.51 15.60 -2.87
C LYS A 106 24.07 16.83 -3.59
N GLU A 107 24.08 18.00 -2.93
CA GLU A 107 24.70 19.20 -3.51
C GLU A 107 26.22 19.06 -3.64
N LEU A 108 26.91 18.43 -2.68
CA LEU A 108 28.34 18.14 -2.77
C LEU A 108 28.68 17.24 -3.96
N VAL A 109 27.86 16.21 -4.21
CA VAL A 109 27.96 15.36 -5.41
C VAL A 109 27.86 16.19 -6.69
N LYS A 110 26.86 17.09 -6.76
CA LYS A 110 26.63 17.95 -7.93
C LYS A 110 27.79 18.89 -8.23
N VAL A 111 28.48 19.39 -7.20
CA VAL A 111 29.64 20.28 -7.37
C VAL A 111 30.97 19.56 -7.53
N GLY A 112 30.96 18.24 -7.65
CA GLY A 112 32.14 17.44 -8.01
C GLY A 112 32.99 16.98 -6.83
N ASP A 113 32.46 16.93 -5.61
CA ASP A 113 33.18 16.34 -4.48
C ASP A 113 33.31 14.82 -4.68
N LEU A 114 34.54 14.36 -4.98
CA LEU A 114 34.85 12.95 -5.23
C LEU A 114 34.55 12.05 -4.03
N LYS A 115 34.68 12.57 -2.80
CA LYS A 115 34.38 11.81 -1.58
C LYS A 115 32.88 11.61 -1.46
N ALA A 116 32.10 12.68 -1.66
CA ALA A 116 30.65 12.60 -1.68
C ALA A 116 30.14 11.67 -2.79
N GLN A 117 30.70 11.75 -4.01
CA GLN A 117 30.32 10.91 -5.14
C GLN A 117 30.49 9.42 -4.86
N LYS A 118 31.55 9.03 -4.14
CA LYS A 118 31.81 7.63 -3.81
C LYS A 118 30.81 7.05 -2.82
N ILE A 119 30.43 7.83 -1.81
CA ILE A 119 29.67 7.33 -0.66
C ILE A 119 28.17 7.63 -0.74
N PHE A 120 27.72 8.46 -1.68
CA PHE A 120 26.34 8.97 -1.65
C PHE A 120 25.26 7.88 -1.77
N SER A 121 25.37 6.96 -2.73
CA SER A 121 24.41 5.86 -2.85
C SER A 121 24.55 4.85 -1.70
N GLU A 122 25.78 4.64 -1.21
CA GLU A 122 26.06 3.77 -0.06
C GLU A 122 25.40 4.29 1.21
N GLU A 123 25.47 5.60 1.49
CA GLU A 123 24.81 6.20 2.66
C GLU A 123 23.28 6.15 2.55
N ILE A 124 22.70 6.26 1.35
CA ILE A 124 21.26 6.04 1.15
C ILE A 124 20.89 4.60 1.50
N ALA A 125 21.63 3.61 0.97
CA ALA A 125 21.38 2.21 1.24
C ALA A 125 21.56 1.89 2.74
N LYS A 126 22.67 2.33 3.34
CA LYS A 126 22.98 2.17 4.77
C LYS A 126 21.87 2.70 5.67
N ARG A 127 21.30 3.88 5.38
CA ARG A 127 20.19 4.43 6.19
C ARG A 127 18.88 3.67 6.00
N ILE A 128 18.66 3.05 4.84
CA ILE A 128 17.50 2.15 4.63
C ILE A 128 17.69 0.84 5.40
N GLU A 129 18.91 0.29 5.41
CA GLU A 129 19.26 -0.95 6.12
C GLU A 129 19.08 -0.86 7.64
N LYS A 130 19.12 0.36 8.21
CA LYS A 130 18.78 0.61 9.62
C LYS A 130 17.31 0.34 9.95
N ASN A 131 16.46 0.15 8.94
CA ASN A 131 15.03 -0.15 9.09
C ASN A 131 14.26 0.88 9.94
N TYR A 132 14.70 2.14 9.92
CA TYR A 132 14.08 3.22 10.66
C TYR A 132 13.09 3.97 9.76
N PHE A 133 11.79 3.75 10.01
CA PHE A 133 10.72 4.17 9.09
C PHE A 133 10.67 5.67 8.77
N PRO A 134 10.79 6.62 9.74
CA PRO A 134 10.75 8.05 9.43
C PRO A 134 11.78 8.47 8.37
N VAL A 135 12.96 7.86 8.41
CA VAL A 135 14.04 8.12 7.45
C VAL A 135 13.78 7.44 6.12
N ILE A 136 13.30 6.19 6.11
CA ILE A 136 12.88 5.51 4.87
C ILE A 136 11.77 6.31 4.17
N GLN A 137 10.77 6.76 4.92
CA GLN A 137 9.68 7.61 4.43
C GLN A 137 10.23 8.91 3.83
N TYR A 138 11.14 9.59 4.52
CA TYR A 138 11.80 10.80 4.00
C TYR A 138 12.56 10.52 2.70
N LEU A 139 13.36 9.45 2.65
CA LEU A 139 14.15 9.08 1.47
C LEU A 139 13.26 8.77 0.25
N ILE A 140 12.13 8.09 0.46
CA ILE A 140 11.12 7.85 -0.58
C ILE A 140 10.47 9.19 -1.00
N ASN A 141 10.02 9.98 -0.03
CA ASN A 141 9.33 11.26 -0.27
C ASN A 141 10.13 12.25 -1.07
N GLU A 142 11.44 12.31 -0.84
CA GLU A 142 12.35 13.22 -1.52
C GLU A 142 12.98 12.60 -2.79
N GLY A 143 12.67 11.34 -3.09
CA GLY A 143 13.09 10.66 -4.31
C GLY A 143 14.55 10.23 -4.30
N PHE A 144 15.13 9.96 -3.12
CA PHE A 144 16.53 9.51 -3.02
C PHE A 144 16.76 8.10 -3.58
N LEU A 145 15.71 7.27 -3.70
CA LEU A 145 15.81 5.93 -4.28
C LEU A 145 16.27 5.91 -5.74
N THR A 146 16.16 7.03 -6.47
CA THR A 146 16.62 7.12 -7.87
C THR A 146 18.15 7.18 -7.99
N TYR A 147 18.87 7.41 -6.89
CA TYR A 147 20.34 7.43 -6.87
C TYR A 147 20.96 6.07 -6.58
N LEU A 148 20.14 5.08 -6.20
CA LEU A 148 20.56 3.69 -6.09
C LEU A 148 20.56 3.05 -7.47
N ASP A 149 21.62 2.33 -7.80
CA ASP A 149 21.58 1.48 -8.99
C ASP A 149 20.56 0.35 -8.83
N ASN A 150 20.25 -0.36 -9.92
CA ASN A 150 19.24 -1.41 -9.90
C ASN A 150 19.63 -2.59 -8.99
N SER A 151 20.92 -2.92 -8.87
CA SER A 151 21.39 -4.00 -8.02
C SER A 151 21.25 -3.65 -6.55
N GLN A 152 21.65 -2.43 -6.16
CA GLN A 152 21.48 -1.89 -4.81
C GLN A 152 20.00 -1.86 -4.41
N PHE A 153 19.15 -1.28 -5.26
CA PHE A 153 17.72 -1.18 -4.97
C PHE A 153 17.04 -2.55 -4.87
N LEU A 154 17.38 -3.49 -5.76
CA LEU A 154 16.87 -4.88 -5.68
C LEU A 154 17.33 -5.58 -4.40
N ASN A 155 18.57 -5.40 -3.98
CA ASN A 155 19.06 -6.01 -2.74
C ASN A 155 18.29 -5.51 -1.51
N LEU A 156 17.94 -4.22 -1.46
CA LEU A 156 17.14 -3.65 -0.37
C LEU A 156 15.71 -4.23 -0.32
N LEU A 157 15.13 -4.51 -1.50
CA LEU A 157 13.83 -5.17 -1.62
C LEU A 157 13.91 -6.66 -1.21
N GLU A 158 14.88 -7.40 -1.76
CA GLU A 158 15.06 -8.83 -1.52
C GLU A 158 15.44 -9.13 -0.06
N SER A 159 16.18 -8.23 0.58
CA SER A 159 16.53 -8.31 2.01
C SER A 159 15.44 -7.77 2.94
N SER A 160 14.28 -7.37 2.40
CA SER A 160 13.12 -6.83 3.15
C SER A 160 13.40 -5.56 3.96
N TYR A 161 14.45 -4.79 3.63
CA TYR A 161 14.66 -3.45 4.20
C TYR A 161 13.67 -2.42 3.62
N ILE A 162 13.16 -2.69 2.42
CA ILE A 162 11.99 -2.00 1.84
C ILE A 162 10.84 -3.01 1.79
N ASP A 163 10.14 -3.18 2.90
CA ASP A 163 8.93 -3.99 2.99
C ASP A 163 7.74 -3.21 2.39
N ILE A 164 7.53 -3.37 1.08
CA ILE A 164 6.46 -2.68 0.36
C ILE A 164 5.07 -2.92 1.02
N PRO A 165 4.67 -4.15 1.39
CA PRO A 165 3.39 -4.36 2.08
C PRO A 165 3.26 -3.55 3.39
N GLN A 166 4.29 -3.50 4.22
CA GLN A 166 4.30 -2.69 5.44
C GLN A 166 4.24 -1.19 5.14
N LEU A 167 4.93 -0.73 4.09
CA LEU A 167 4.89 0.68 3.68
C LEU A 167 3.50 1.09 3.18
N ILE A 168 2.78 0.22 2.46
CA ILE A 168 1.40 0.46 2.02
C ILE A 168 0.44 0.57 3.22
N GLU A 169 0.63 -0.29 4.23
CA GLU A 169 -0.14 -0.24 5.47
C GLU A 169 0.01 1.11 6.17
N LYS A 170 1.27 1.56 6.36
CA LYS A 170 1.58 2.88 6.93
C LYS A 170 1.07 4.05 6.08
N TYR A 171 1.11 3.92 4.75
CA TYR A 171 0.52 4.90 3.84
C TYR A 171 -0.98 5.07 4.10
N ASN A 172 -1.72 3.97 4.20
CA ASN A 172 -3.16 4.01 4.44
C ASN A 172 -3.51 4.54 5.84
N GLU A 173 -2.68 4.27 6.86
CA GLU A 173 -2.81 4.88 8.18
C GLU A 173 -2.66 6.41 8.11
N SER A 174 -1.65 6.91 7.37
CA SER A 174 -1.43 8.35 7.22
C SER A 174 -2.55 9.07 6.43
N GLU A 175 -3.14 8.41 5.43
CA GLU A 175 -4.27 8.97 4.67
C GLU A 175 -5.51 9.14 5.58
N ARG A 176 -5.75 8.22 6.51
CA ARG A 176 -6.87 8.28 7.45
C ARG A 176 -6.68 9.39 8.51
N SER A 177 -5.45 9.67 8.93
CA SER A 177 -5.17 10.68 9.97
C SER A 177 -5.16 12.12 9.45
N HIS A 178 -5.25 12.36 8.14
CA HIS A 178 -5.07 13.67 7.51
C HIS A 178 -3.72 14.35 7.85
N GLU A 179 -2.77 13.60 8.43
CA GLU A 179 -1.43 14.04 8.80
C GLU A 179 -0.42 13.58 7.74
N TYR A 180 0.00 14.52 6.89
CA TYR A 180 1.14 14.49 5.96
C TYR A 180 1.48 13.20 5.17
N SER A 181 1.10 13.24 3.89
CA SER A 181 2.00 13.18 2.71
C SER A 181 3.06 12.06 2.61
N PHE A 182 2.77 10.80 2.97
CA PHE A 182 3.64 9.72 2.51
C PHE A 182 3.45 9.50 1.00
N LYS A 183 4.44 9.91 0.20
CA LYS A 183 4.46 9.82 -1.27
C LYS A 183 4.89 8.43 -1.73
N ILE A 184 4.18 7.38 -1.28
CA ILE A 184 4.52 5.99 -1.60
C ILE A 184 4.58 5.73 -3.11
N TYR A 185 3.82 6.49 -3.92
CA TYR A 185 3.89 6.44 -5.38
C TYR A 185 5.30 6.63 -5.94
N LYS A 186 6.20 7.36 -5.26
CA LYS A 186 7.62 7.51 -5.68
C LYS A 186 8.39 6.19 -5.61
N LEU A 187 8.06 5.31 -4.67
CA LEU A 187 8.62 3.96 -4.60
C LEU A 187 8.16 3.15 -5.82
N PHE A 188 6.87 3.23 -6.16
CA PHE A 188 6.32 2.57 -7.34
C PHE A 188 6.89 3.11 -8.65
N ASP A 189 7.10 4.43 -8.75
CA ASP A 189 7.78 5.02 -9.90
C ASP A 189 9.21 4.52 -10.02
N ARG A 190 9.93 4.33 -8.90
CA ARG A 190 11.24 3.66 -8.93
C ARG A 190 11.12 2.20 -9.36
N LEU A 191 10.16 1.44 -8.86
CA LEU A 191 9.95 0.03 -9.26
C LEU A 191 9.73 -0.11 -10.77
N LYS A 192 8.96 0.79 -11.40
CA LYS A 192 8.71 0.79 -12.86
C LYS A 192 9.98 0.92 -13.71
N THR A 193 11.07 1.45 -13.15
CA THR A 193 12.35 1.61 -13.86
C THR A 193 13.25 0.37 -13.80
N LEU A 194 12.85 -0.66 -13.06
CA LEU A 194 13.55 -1.95 -13.05
C LEU A 194 13.35 -2.70 -14.39
N PRO A 195 14.25 -3.66 -14.73
CA PRO A 195 14.02 -4.55 -15.86
C PRO A 195 12.66 -5.24 -15.74
N SER A 196 11.92 -5.34 -16.85
CA SER A 196 10.53 -5.82 -16.84
C SER A 196 10.38 -7.14 -16.08
N GLU A 197 11.24 -8.14 -16.33
CA GLU A 197 11.16 -9.42 -15.63
C GLU A 197 11.21 -9.29 -14.10
N LYS A 198 12.10 -8.43 -13.57
CA LYS A 198 12.22 -8.18 -12.13
C LYS A 198 11.02 -7.43 -11.59
N TYR A 199 10.58 -6.39 -12.30
CA TYR A 199 9.39 -5.62 -11.94
C TYR A 199 8.14 -6.50 -11.86
N HIS A 200 7.90 -7.34 -12.88
CA HIS A 200 6.77 -8.26 -12.92
C HIS A 200 6.83 -9.30 -11.80
N LYS A 201 8.04 -9.80 -11.48
CA LYS A 201 8.23 -10.71 -10.35
C LYS A 201 7.85 -10.04 -9.03
N ILE A 202 8.33 -8.82 -8.78
CA ILE A 202 8.00 -8.06 -7.56
C ILE A 202 6.49 -7.87 -7.46
N LEU A 203 5.84 -7.39 -8.53
CA LEU A 203 4.38 -7.24 -8.53
C LEU A 203 3.66 -8.55 -8.23
N LYS A 204 4.08 -9.66 -8.86
CA LYS A 204 3.50 -10.99 -8.60
C LYS A 204 3.65 -11.41 -7.14
N ASP A 205 4.80 -11.12 -6.52
CA ASP A 205 5.05 -11.45 -5.12
C ASP A 205 4.22 -10.55 -4.19
N LEU A 206 4.03 -9.27 -4.51
CA LEU A 206 3.13 -8.37 -3.80
C LEU A 206 1.68 -8.86 -3.85
N TYR A 207 1.20 -9.29 -5.01
CA TYR A 207 -0.13 -9.87 -5.15
C TYR A 207 -0.30 -11.19 -4.38
N LYS A 208 0.77 -11.91 -4.08
CA LYS A 208 0.69 -13.15 -3.28
C LYS A 208 0.57 -12.91 -1.79
N THR A 209 0.77 -11.68 -1.30
CA THR A 209 0.77 -11.37 0.13
C THR A 209 -0.59 -11.57 0.81
N GLY A 210 -1.68 -11.58 0.06
CA GLY A 210 -3.03 -11.68 0.63
C GLY A 210 -3.51 -10.39 1.31
N LYS A 211 -2.67 -9.35 1.37
CA LYS A 211 -3.02 -8.06 1.98
C LYS A 211 -3.87 -7.24 1.01
N TYR A 212 -5.10 -6.92 1.42
CA TYR A 212 -6.07 -6.26 0.55
C TYR A 212 -5.64 -4.84 0.16
N GLU A 213 -4.90 -4.16 1.02
CA GLU A 213 -4.35 -2.83 0.80
C GLU A 213 -3.41 -2.81 -0.41
N VAL A 214 -2.66 -3.90 -0.59
CA VAL A 214 -1.74 -4.07 -1.71
C VAL A 214 -2.52 -4.21 -3.01
N TYR A 215 -3.59 -5.01 -3.01
CA TYR A 215 -4.45 -5.19 -4.18
C TYR A 215 -5.07 -3.88 -4.64
N TYR A 216 -5.70 -3.17 -3.72
CA TYR A 216 -6.38 -1.92 -4.02
C TYR A 216 -5.42 -0.87 -4.57
N HIS A 217 -4.26 -0.69 -3.93
CA HIS A 217 -3.26 0.28 -4.39
C HIS A 217 -2.74 -0.06 -5.79
N LEU A 218 -2.54 -1.36 -6.07
CA LEU A 218 -2.07 -1.78 -7.38
C LEU A 218 -3.18 -1.65 -8.45
N ASP A 219 -4.42 -1.97 -8.12
CA ASP A 219 -5.53 -1.92 -9.07
C ASP A 219 -5.91 -0.47 -9.47
N GLU A 220 -5.88 0.47 -8.52
CA GLU A 220 -6.11 1.90 -8.78
C GLU A 220 -5.12 2.47 -9.82
N LYS A 221 -3.91 1.90 -9.88
CA LYS A 221 -2.89 2.28 -10.87
C LYS A 221 -2.98 1.48 -12.18
N ARG A 222 -4.06 0.71 -12.36
CA ARG A 222 -4.37 -0.13 -13.53
C ARG A 222 -3.23 -1.09 -13.90
N TYR A 223 -2.57 -1.67 -12.89
CA TYR A 223 -1.45 -2.59 -13.17
C TYR A 223 -1.85 -3.86 -13.93
N SER A 224 -3.13 -4.23 -13.92
CA SER A 224 -3.69 -5.28 -14.78
C SER A 224 -3.40 -5.03 -16.27
N GLU A 225 -3.34 -3.77 -16.71
CA GLU A 225 -2.98 -3.39 -18.10
C GLU A 225 -1.52 -3.69 -18.43
N ILE A 226 -0.63 -3.68 -17.43
CA ILE A 226 0.81 -3.86 -17.62
C ILE A 226 1.16 -5.35 -17.72
N ILE A 227 0.58 -6.18 -16.85
CA ILE A 227 0.90 -7.62 -16.79
C ILE A 227 -0.09 -8.47 -17.60
N GLY A 228 -1.20 -7.89 -18.05
CA GLY A 228 -2.28 -8.58 -18.74
C GLY A 228 -3.22 -9.35 -17.80
N ARG A 229 -4.49 -9.52 -18.21
CA ARG A 229 -5.54 -10.11 -17.37
C ARG A 229 -5.27 -11.54 -16.91
N ASN A 230 -4.70 -12.37 -17.77
CA ASN A 230 -4.34 -13.74 -17.38
C ASN A 230 -3.34 -13.73 -16.21
N GLN A 231 -2.21 -13.05 -16.35
CA GLN A 231 -1.21 -13.00 -15.30
C GLN A 231 -1.76 -12.33 -14.04
N TYR A 232 -2.57 -11.29 -14.19
CA TYR A 232 -3.24 -10.60 -13.08
C TYR A 232 -4.08 -11.57 -12.23
N TYR A 233 -4.94 -12.39 -12.83
CA TYR A 233 -5.72 -13.36 -12.06
C TYR A 233 -4.86 -14.44 -11.41
N HIS A 234 -3.83 -14.99 -12.08
CA HIS A 234 -2.93 -15.95 -11.45
C HIS A 234 -2.07 -15.34 -10.32
N CYS A 235 -1.89 -14.03 -10.33
CA CYS A 235 -1.26 -13.32 -9.22
C CYS A 235 -2.19 -13.22 -8.01
N LEU A 236 -3.50 -13.04 -8.23
CA LEU A 236 -4.49 -12.83 -7.18
C LEU A 236 -5.12 -14.11 -6.64
N LEU A 237 -5.36 -15.09 -7.50
CA LEU A 237 -6.15 -16.28 -7.24
C LEU A 237 -5.29 -17.53 -7.37
N GLU A 238 -5.72 -18.59 -6.70
CA GLU A 238 -5.26 -19.93 -7.03
C GLU A 238 -5.59 -20.27 -8.49
N ASP A 239 -4.71 -21.04 -9.15
CA ASP A 239 -4.75 -21.24 -10.60
C ASP A 239 -6.11 -21.75 -11.10
N ASP A 240 -6.79 -22.58 -10.30
CA ASP A 240 -8.11 -23.08 -10.65
C ASP A 240 -9.18 -21.98 -10.69
N GLU A 241 -9.13 -21.00 -9.79
CA GLU A 241 -10.07 -19.87 -9.78
C GLU A 241 -9.67 -18.76 -10.74
N ALA A 242 -8.37 -18.59 -11.02
CA ALA A 242 -7.92 -17.67 -12.06
C ALA A 242 -8.51 -18.02 -13.43
N GLU A 243 -8.47 -19.30 -13.82
CA GLU A 243 -9.06 -19.78 -15.07
C GLU A 243 -10.58 -19.62 -15.10
N ILE A 244 -11.25 -19.79 -13.96
CA ILE A 244 -12.69 -19.55 -13.84
C ILE A 244 -13.02 -18.07 -14.08
N MET A 245 -12.25 -17.16 -13.49
CA MET A 245 -12.48 -15.72 -13.68
C MET A 245 -12.25 -15.29 -15.12
N LEU A 246 -11.20 -15.77 -15.77
CA LEU A 246 -10.96 -15.53 -17.20
C LEU A 246 -12.07 -16.09 -18.09
N GLU A 247 -12.59 -17.28 -17.75
CA GLU A 247 -13.75 -17.85 -18.43
C GLU A 247 -14.99 -16.96 -18.26
N LEU A 248 -15.23 -16.44 -17.04
CA LEU A 248 -16.37 -15.58 -16.74
C LEU A 248 -16.30 -14.23 -17.46
N GLU A 249 -15.15 -13.54 -17.44
CA GLU A 249 -14.98 -12.28 -18.18
C GLU A 249 -15.25 -12.45 -19.67
N ARG A 250 -14.76 -13.55 -20.26
CA ARG A 250 -15.02 -13.86 -21.67
C ARG A 250 -16.50 -14.11 -21.96
N LEU A 251 -17.26 -14.66 -21.01
CA LEU A 251 -18.70 -14.91 -21.17
C LEU A 251 -19.54 -13.65 -20.97
N LEU A 252 -19.04 -12.71 -20.16
CA LEU A 252 -19.69 -11.44 -19.87
C LEU A 252 -19.32 -10.34 -20.86
N GLU A 253 -18.18 -10.47 -21.54
CA GLU A 253 -17.55 -9.39 -22.31
C GLU A 253 -17.27 -8.14 -21.46
N GLU A 254 -17.10 -8.35 -20.15
CA GLU A 254 -16.89 -7.35 -19.10
C GLU A 254 -15.79 -7.84 -18.17
N GLU A 255 -14.95 -6.92 -17.70
CA GLU A 255 -13.92 -7.23 -16.71
C GLU A 255 -14.50 -7.18 -15.29
N PHE A 256 -14.05 -8.06 -14.39
CA PHE A 256 -14.44 -7.93 -13.00
C PHE A 256 -13.65 -6.83 -12.31
N TRP A 257 -14.37 -5.97 -11.61
CA TRP A 257 -13.78 -5.08 -10.63
C TRP A 257 -13.43 -5.85 -9.35
N ILE A 258 -12.34 -5.46 -8.69
CA ILE A 258 -11.88 -6.09 -7.45
C ILE A 258 -11.81 -5.03 -6.36
N GLY A 259 -12.65 -5.16 -5.34
CA GLY A 259 -12.62 -4.16 -4.28
C GLY A 259 -13.37 -4.49 -3.01
N LEU A 260 -13.46 -3.47 -2.16
CA LEU A 260 -13.89 -3.58 -0.77
C LEU A 260 -15.39 -3.47 -0.58
N ASP A 261 -16.12 -2.92 -1.53
CA ASP A 261 -17.58 -2.92 -1.54
C ASP A 261 -18.06 -3.33 -2.91
N ILE A 262 -18.47 -4.59 -3.05
CA ILE A 262 -18.94 -5.12 -4.34
C ILE A 262 -20.41 -4.78 -4.60
N PHE A 263 -21.10 -4.07 -3.69
CA PHE A 263 -22.54 -3.83 -3.75
C PHE A 263 -22.91 -2.46 -4.34
N ASP A 264 -21.95 -1.53 -4.43
CA ASP A 264 -22.17 -0.19 -4.98
C ASP A 264 -21.99 -0.12 -6.51
N ASP A 265 -21.45 -1.16 -7.14
CA ASP A 265 -21.10 -1.16 -8.56
C ASP A 265 -22.20 -1.75 -9.45
N MET A 266 -22.59 -0.98 -10.47
CA MET A 266 -23.26 -1.52 -11.66
C MET A 266 -22.23 -2.33 -12.46
N GLY A 267 -22.40 -3.65 -12.53
CA GLY A 267 -21.53 -4.51 -13.35
C GLY A 267 -21.11 -5.79 -12.64
N ALA A 268 -19.88 -6.25 -12.88
CA ALA A 268 -19.34 -7.48 -12.33
C ALA A 268 -18.21 -7.17 -11.34
N ALA A 269 -18.32 -7.64 -10.10
CA ALA A 269 -17.34 -7.38 -9.06
C ALA A 269 -17.06 -8.62 -8.20
N ILE A 270 -15.84 -8.74 -7.68
CA ILE A 270 -15.45 -9.81 -6.76
C ILE A 270 -14.69 -9.30 -5.54
N ARG A 271 -14.85 -10.02 -4.43
CA ARG A 271 -13.96 -9.93 -3.28
C ARG A 271 -13.12 -11.18 -3.15
N ILE A 272 -11.80 -10.97 -3.08
CA ILE A 272 -10.81 -12.04 -2.89
C ILE A 272 -10.32 -12.03 -1.44
N LYS A 273 -10.32 -13.20 -0.79
CA LYS A 273 -9.67 -13.42 0.50
C LYS A 273 -8.83 -14.69 0.41
N ASN A 274 -7.57 -14.62 0.85
CA ASN A 274 -6.63 -15.75 0.82
C ASN A 274 -6.57 -16.43 -0.56
N ARG A 275 -6.43 -15.62 -1.62
CA ARG A 275 -6.35 -16.06 -3.03
C ARG A 275 -7.57 -16.84 -3.53
N ARG A 276 -8.73 -16.62 -2.92
CA ARG A 276 -9.98 -17.27 -3.28
C ARG A 276 -11.10 -16.25 -3.38
N VAL A 277 -11.97 -16.39 -4.38
CA VAL A 277 -13.18 -15.58 -4.52
C VAL A 277 -14.15 -15.96 -3.41
N THR A 278 -14.47 -14.98 -2.56
CA THR A 278 -15.36 -15.17 -1.42
C THR A 278 -16.70 -14.49 -1.59
N GLU A 279 -16.75 -13.42 -2.37
CA GLU A 279 -17.98 -12.68 -2.64
C GLU A 279 -17.98 -12.29 -4.11
N MET A 280 -19.14 -12.35 -4.76
CA MET A 280 -19.31 -12.04 -6.16
C MET A 280 -20.62 -11.29 -6.39
N ASN A 281 -20.56 -10.19 -7.12
CA ASN A 281 -21.70 -9.47 -7.67
C ASN A 281 -21.66 -9.59 -9.20
N ILE A 282 -22.78 -9.99 -9.78
CA ILE A 282 -23.05 -9.89 -11.22
C ILE A 282 -24.34 -9.13 -11.37
N SER A 283 -24.25 -7.89 -11.81
CA SER A 283 -25.37 -7.01 -12.12
C SER A 283 -25.28 -6.58 -13.58
N ILE A 284 -25.66 -7.47 -14.48
CA ILE A 284 -25.51 -7.30 -15.93
C ILE A 284 -26.90 -7.36 -16.58
N GLU A 285 -27.33 -6.22 -17.13
CA GLU A 285 -28.62 -6.11 -17.79
C GLU A 285 -28.69 -7.06 -19.01
N GLY A 286 -29.80 -7.79 -19.14
CA GLY A 286 -29.99 -8.73 -20.25
C GLY A 286 -29.26 -10.06 -20.12
N LEU A 287 -28.56 -10.34 -19.02
CA LEU A 287 -27.98 -11.66 -18.75
C LEU A 287 -29.07 -12.69 -18.38
N GLU A 288 -29.73 -13.24 -19.39
CA GLU A 288 -30.89 -14.16 -19.24
C GLU A 288 -30.54 -15.57 -18.76
N ARG A 289 -29.25 -15.87 -18.55
CA ARG A 289 -28.78 -17.21 -18.14
C ARG A 289 -27.80 -17.14 -16.98
N PHE A 290 -27.94 -18.06 -16.03
CA PHE A 290 -26.98 -18.22 -14.96
C PHE A 290 -25.62 -18.70 -15.51
N LEU A 291 -24.52 -18.09 -15.06
CA LEU A 291 -23.17 -18.48 -15.48
C LEU A 291 -22.69 -19.69 -14.68
N LYS A 292 -22.81 -20.88 -15.26
CA LYS A 292 -22.38 -22.15 -14.64
C LYS A 292 -20.93 -22.19 -14.13
N PRO A 293 -19.93 -21.47 -14.70
CA PRO A 293 -18.58 -21.48 -14.13
C PRO A 293 -18.50 -21.00 -12.68
N ILE A 294 -19.44 -20.15 -12.22
CA ILE A 294 -19.54 -19.68 -10.81
C ILE A 294 -19.62 -20.87 -9.84
N LEU A 295 -20.28 -21.96 -10.25
CA LEU A 295 -20.46 -23.16 -9.42
C LEU A 295 -19.15 -23.88 -9.06
N LYS A 296 -18.05 -23.51 -9.71
CA LYS A 296 -16.71 -24.05 -9.43
C LYS A 296 -15.99 -23.27 -8.32
N LEU A 297 -16.49 -22.10 -7.89
CA LEU A 297 -15.90 -21.25 -6.85
C LEU A 297 -16.22 -21.79 -5.45
N LYS A 298 -15.40 -22.72 -4.97
CA LYS A 298 -15.68 -23.51 -3.74
C LYS A 298 -15.69 -22.68 -2.46
N LYS A 299 -15.07 -21.51 -2.45
CA LYS A 299 -14.96 -20.62 -1.29
C LYS A 299 -15.94 -19.44 -1.31
N LEU A 300 -16.80 -19.39 -2.33
CA LEU A 300 -17.84 -18.37 -2.44
C LEU A 300 -18.82 -18.48 -1.26
N ARG A 301 -18.99 -17.37 -0.55
CA ARG A 301 -19.90 -17.19 0.58
C ARG A 301 -21.09 -16.32 0.23
N THR A 302 -20.89 -15.34 -0.64
CA THR A 302 -21.91 -14.37 -0.99
C THR A 302 -22.01 -14.25 -2.49
N LEU A 303 -23.21 -14.46 -3.03
CA LEU A 303 -23.50 -14.30 -4.46
C LEU A 303 -24.69 -13.37 -4.64
N TYR A 304 -24.43 -12.23 -5.28
CA TYR A 304 -25.44 -11.32 -5.80
C TYR A 304 -25.52 -11.53 -7.30
N TYR A 305 -26.72 -11.83 -7.79
CA TYR A 305 -26.94 -12.10 -9.19
C TYR A 305 -28.20 -11.38 -9.67
N TYR A 306 -27.98 -10.29 -10.40
CA TYR A 306 -29.00 -9.50 -11.08
C TYR A 306 -28.76 -9.58 -12.59
N GLY A 307 -29.67 -10.27 -13.27
CA GLY A 307 -29.68 -10.43 -14.71
C GLY A 307 -30.80 -11.41 -15.01
N PRO A 308 -31.76 -11.10 -15.88
CA PRO A 308 -33.14 -11.63 -15.89
C PRO A 308 -33.26 -13.15 -16.10
N ILE A 309 -32.73 -13.94 -15.16
CA ILE A 309 -32.61 -15.39 -15.26
C ILE A 309 -33.95 -16.03 -14.95
N ALA A 310 -34.31 -17.01 -15.79
CA ALA A 310 -35.55 -17.75 -15.61
C ALA A 310 -35.43 -18.94 -14.62
N SER A 311 -34.20 -19.40 -14.38
CA SER A 311 -33.93 -20.58 -13.54
C SER A 311 -32.51 -20.60 -13.01
N LEU A 312 -32.32 -21.17 -11.82
CA LEU A 312 -31.02 -21.61 -11.33
C LEU A 312 -30.71 -23.05 -11.79
N PRO A 313 -29.43 -23.41 -11.95
CA PRO A 313 -29.03 -24.79 -12.21
C PRO A 313 -29.22 -25.69 -10.99
N GLU A 314 -29.57 -26.97 -11.20
CA GLU A 314 -29.63 -28.00 -10.15
C GLU A 314 -28.29 -28.18 -9.43
N GLU A 315 -27.17 -27.85 -10.08
CA GLU A 315 -25.85 -27.94 -9.48
C GLU A 315 -25.49 -26.76 -8.55
N ILE A 316 -26.44 -25.87 -8.20
CA ILE A 316 -26.22 -24.76 -7.26
C ILE A 316 -25.71 -25.26 -5.91
N ASN A 317 -26.12 -26.47 -5.52
CA ASN A 317 -25.66 -27.17 -4.32
C ASN A 317 -24.14 -27.39 -4.25
N LYS A 318 -23.38 -27.22 -5.33
CA LYS A 318 -21.90 -27.30 -5.32
C LYS A 318 -21.26 -26.17 -4.51
N LEU A 319 -21.94 -25.04 -4.34
CA LEU A 319 -21.50 -23.90 -3.54
C LEU A 319 -21.71 -24.16 -2.04
N LYS A 320 -21.05 -25.19 -1.48
CA LYS A 320 -21.28 -25.67 -0.11
C LYS A 320 -21.00 -24.65 1.00
N ASN A 321 -20.24 -23.59 0.70
CA ASN A 321 -19.91 -22.51 1.63
C ASN A 321 -20.76 -21.25 1.42
N LEU A 322 -21.75 -21.29 0.52
CA LEU A 322 -22.61 -20.14 0.25
C LEU A 322 -23.49 -19.86 1.48
N GLU A 323 -23.35 -18.66 2.03
CA GLU A 323 -24.05 -18.13 3.19
C GLU A 323 -25.18 -17.19 2.77
N GLU A 324 -24.97 -16.41 1.70
CA GLU A 324 -25.93 -15.43 1.21
C GLU A 324 -26.10 -15.58 -0.30
N LEU A 325 -27.35 -15.75 -0.73
CA LEU A 325 -27.74 -15.82 -2.13
C LEU A 325 -28.83 -14.78 -2.40
N ILE A 326 -28.47 -13.74 -3.14
CA ILE A 326 -29.33 -12.59 -3.41
C ILE A 326 -29.67 -12.58 -4.90
N LEU A 327 -30.96 -12.78 -5.18
CA LEU A 327 -31.52 -12.98 -6.51
C LEU A 327 -32.68 -12.01 -6.76
N ILE A 328 -32.56 -10.80 -6.25
CA ILE A 328 -33.59 -9.76 -6.37
C ILE A 328 -33.86 -9.42 -7.84
N ASP A 329 -35.11 -9.17 -8.19
CA ASP A 329 -35.56 -8.66 -9.50
C ASP A 329 -35.08 -9.52 -10.69
N ASN A 330 -35.10 -10.84 -10.53
CA ASN A 330 -34.89 -11.79 -11.61
C ASN A 330 -36.24 -12.30 -12.20
N ASN A 331 -36.17 -13.26 -13.13
CA ASN A 331 -37.36 -13.85 -13.76
C ASN A 331 -37.60 -15.29 -13.26
N LEU A 332 -37.20 -15.61 -12.02
CA LEU A 332 -37.28 -16.95 -11.46
C LEU A 332 -38.75 -17.32 -11.22
N LYS A 333 -39.17 -18.47 -11.74
CA LYS A 333 -40.53 -19.01 -11.52
C LYS A 333 -40.59 -20.06 -10.43
N THR A 334 -39.44 -20.69 -10.17
CA THR A 334 -39.24 -21.83 -9.26
C THR A 334 -37.76 -21.89 -8.91
N LEU A 335 -37.42 -22.60 -7.83
CA LEU A 335 -36.06 -22.95 -7.47
C LEU A 335 -35.81 -24.45 -7.68
N PRO A 336 -34.55 -24.87 -7.93
CA PRO A 336 -34.19 -26.29 -7.93
C PRO A 336 -34.32 -26.89 -6.52
N ASP A 337 -34.67 -28.17 -6.41
CA ASP A 337 -34.80 -28.84 -5.11
C ASP A 337 -33.48 -28.85 -4.32
N SER A 338 -32.36 -28.85 -5.05
CA SER A 338 -31.01 -28.87 -4.52
C SER A 338 -30.63 -27.59 -3.75
N ILE A 339 -31.44 -26.52 -3.83
CA ILE A 339 -31.24 -25.30 -3.02
C ILE A 339 -31.23 -25.60 -1.52
N SER A 340 -32.04 -26.60 -1.11
CA SER A 340 -32.11 -27.08 0.28
C SER A 340 -30.84 -27.77 0.78
N GLU A 341 -29.94 -28.17 -0.13
CA GLU A 341 -28.69 -28.84 0.20
C GLU A 341 -27.54 -27.85 0.51
N LEU A 342 -27.79 -26.55 0.38
CA LEU A 342 -26.84 -25.50 0.75
C LEU A 342 -26.83 -25.33 2.28
N LYS A 343 -26.08 -26.20 2.95
CA LYS A 343 -26.04 -26.30 4.42
C LYS A 343 -25.48 -25.09 5.16
N SER A 344 -24.90 -24.14 4.44
CA SER A 344 -24.36 -22.90 5.00
C SER A 344 -25.25 -21.69 4.71
N LEU A 345 -26.31 -21.86 3.89
CA LEU A 345 -27.13 -20.74 3.41
C LEU A 345 -27.98 -20.21 4.56
N ARG A 346 -27.75 -18.94 4.90
CA ARG A 346 -28.42 -18.21 5.98
C ARG A 346 -29.40 -17.19 5.44
N ILE A 347 -29.07 -16.54 4.33
CA ILE A 347 -29.92 -15.54 3.69
C ILE A 347 -30.21 -15.97 2.26
N LEU A 348 -31.49 -16.07 1.94
CA LEU A 348 -31.99 -16.25 0.57
C LEU A 348 -32.96 -15.11 0.26
N ASP A 349 -32.58 -14.24 -0.67
CA ASP A 349 -33.43 -13.16 -1.13
C ASP A 349 -33.89 -13.42 -2.57
N LEU A 350 -35.21 -13.56 -2.72
CA LEU A 350 -35.90 -13.83 -3.98
C LEU A 350 -36.88 -12.69 -4.32
N SER A 351 -36.72 -11.53 -3.68
CA SER A 351 -37.67 -10.43 -3.84
C SER A 351 -37.78 -9.99 -5.30
N GLY A 352 -38.96 -9.59 -5.75
CA GLY A 352 -39.16 -9.10 -7.12
C GLY A 352 -39.11 -10.17 -8.21
N ASN A 353 -39.31 -11.44 -7.87
CA ASN A 353 -39.40 -12.52 -8.85
C ASN A 353 -40.87 -12.94 -9.12
N PRO A 354 -41.15 -13.64 -10.23
CA PRO A 354 -42.44 -14.27 -10.49
C PRO A 354 -42.54 -15.69 -9.90
N ILE A 355 -41.94 -15.96 -8.73
CA ILE A 355 -42.01 -17.29 -8.10
C ILE A 355 -43.45 -17.55 -7.67
N LYS A 356 -43.94 -18.78 -7.84
CA LYS A 356 -45.29 -19.17 -7.39
C LYS A 356 -45.28 -20.22 -6.29
N THR A 357 -44.21 -20.99 -6.22
CA THR A 357 -44.04 -22.09 -5.28
C THR A 357 -42.57 -22.21 -4.93
N LEU A 358 -42.29 -22.46 -3.66
CA LEU A 358 -40.96 -22.85 -3.20
C LEU A 358 -40.87 -24.39 -3.14
N PRO A 359 -39.69 -24.98 -3.37
CA PRO A 359 -39.53 -26.42 -3.25
C PRO A 359 -39.80 -26.86 -1.81
N GLU A 360 -40.60 -27.93 -1.62
CA GLU A 360 -40.94 -28.44 -0.28
C GLU A 360 -39.69 -28.76 0.54
N SER A 361 -38.60 -29.16 -0.14
CA SER A 361 -37.30 -29.44 0.46
C SER A 361 -36.69 -28.24 1.20
N LEU A 362 -37.05 -27.00 0.85
CA LEU A 362 -36.55 -25.79 1.51
C LEU A 362 -36.95 -25.72 3.00
N SER A 363 -38.09 -26.33 3.36
CA SER A 363 -38.52 -26.48 4.75
C SER A 363 -37.55 -27.31 5.61
N ASN A 364 -36.73 -28.15 4.97
CA ASN A 364 -35.69 -28.95 5.62
C ASN A 364 -34.35 -28.21 5.74
N SER A 365 -34.25 -26.96 5.26
CA SER A 365 -33.04 -26.16 5.40
C SER A 365 -32.79 -25.84 6.87
N SER A 366 -31.71 -26.36 7.43
CA SER A 366 -31.36 -26.20 8.85
C SER A 366 -30.57 -24.93 9.14
N SER A 367 -30.03 -24.27 8.11
CA SER A 367 -29.18 -23.08 8.23
C SER A 367 -29.88 -21.77 7.86
N LEU A 368 -31.03 -21.84 7.18
CA LEU A 368 -31.70 -20.65 6.64
C LEU A 368 -32.32 -19.83 7.77
N GLU A 369 -31.84 -18.59 7.93
CA GLU A 369 -32.27 -17.65 8.96
C GLU A 369 -33.27 -16.63 8.39
N LYS A 370 -33.07 -16.24 7.13
CA LYS A 370 -33.89 -15.23 6.44
C LYS A 370 -34.22 -15.68 5.04
N LEU A 371 -35.53 -15.70 4.74
CA LEU A 371 -36.08 -15.89 3.42
C LEU A 371 -36.90 -14.65 3.06
N LEU A 372 -36.48 -13.92 2.04
CA LEU A 372 -37.17 -12.73 1.53
C LEU A 372 -37.83 -13.07 0.20
N VAL A 373 -39.14 -12.81 0.12
CA VAL A 373 -39.99 -13.12 -1.05
C VAL A 373 -40.89 -11.94 -1.39
N ASP A 374 -40.50 -10.73 -0.96
CA ASP A 374 -41.28 -9.53 -1.21
C ASP A 374 -41.48 -9.31 -2.71
N TYR A 375 -42.59 -8.67 -3.10
CA TYR A 375 -42.89 -8.40 -4.51
C TYR A 375 -42.98 -9.64 -5.43
N ASN A 376 -43.14 -10.83 -4.86
CA ASN A 376 -43.58 -12.01 -5.60
C ASN A 376 -45.13 -12.11 -5.60
N PRO A 377 -45.73 -12.93 -6.49
CA PRO A 377 -47.15 -13.27 -6.42
C PRO A 377 -47.61 -13.67 -5.01
N ARG A 378 -48.82 -13.24 -4.61
CA ARG A 378 -49.33 -13.27 -3.22
C ARG A 378 -49.54 -14.66 -2.60
N ASP A 379 -49.42 -15.74 -3.37
CA ASP A 379 -49.80 -17.11 -2.95
C ASP A 379 -48.59 -18.06 -2.81
N ILE A 380 -47.41 -17.52 -2.47
CA ILE A 380 -46.14 -18.27 -2.33
C ILE A 380 -46.02 -19.09 -1.05
#